data_AF-A0A969DNR3-F1
#
_entry.id   AF-A0A969DNR3-F1
#
_cell.length_a   1.000
_cell.length_b   1.000
_cell.length_c   1.000
_cell.angle_alpha   90.00
_cell.angle_beta   90.00
_cell.angle_gamma   90.00
#
_symmetry.space_group_name_H-M   'P 1'
#
loop_
_entity.id
_entity.type
_entity.pdbx_description
1 polymer ?
#
loop_
_entity_poly.entity_id
_entity_poly.type
_entity_poly.pdbx_seq_one_letter_code
_entity_poly.pdbx_strand_id
1 'polypeptide(L)'
;MSDCFSLAFESITSGIAQGSFNYIVEVVPTGNSEAASTIKSKAVRAIGSDPVLEWNAIALNAIEASGKEGIGIPPTEGSRMLAIMSTAVFDTVNAFSNQYESYAIDRAAPKGASLNAAIAGAAFRVLKELLPNQTSFLRQEKNRFLRRNKESDQAEILGFDFGRSMANASLKLRSGDGSEKNEPLPTGNPNDYFWQPDPENGTAVSSHWGKVRPLEFQV
;
A
#
# COMPACT_ATOMS: atom_id res chain seq x y z
N MET A 1 31.79 -19.30 23.35
CA MET A 1 31.39 -17.87 23.31
C MET A 1 30.19 -17.82 22.39
N SER A 2 29.01 -17.54 22.92
CA SER A 2 27.81 -17.35 22.11
C SER A 2 27.73 -15.87 21.80
N ASP A 3 27.92 -15.50 20.54
CA ASP A 3 27.76 -14.12 20.11
C ASP A 3 26.28 -13.73 20.23
N CYS A 4 26.00 -12.78 21.10
CA CYS A 4 24.67 -12.24 21.30
C CYS A 4 24.45 -11.10 20.31
N PHE A 5 23.67 -11.36 19.25
CA PHE A 5 23.24 -10.33 18.31
C PHE A 5 21.91 -9.74 18.78
N SER A 6 21.92 -8.46 19.19
CA SER A 6 20.71 -7.71 19.47
C SER A 6 20.19 -7.10 18.17
N LEU A 7 19.00 -7.51 17.75
CA LEU A 7 18.34 -6.95 16.57
C LEU A 7 17.06 -6.22 16.99
N ALA A 8 17.02 -4.91 16.75
CA ALA A 8 15.87 -4.07 17.07
C ALA A 8 14.79 -4.23 15.99
N PHE A 9 13.70 -4.93 16.31
CA PHE A 9 12.58 -5.12 15.38
C PHE A 9 11.22 -4.93 16.06
N GLU A 10 10.33 -4.23 15.37
CA GLU A 10 8.96 -3.98 15.81
C GLU A 10 8.00 -5.03 15.22
N SER A 11 7.02 -5.48 16.02
CA SER A 11 5.99 -6.42 15.53
C SER A 11 5.04 -5.75 14.54
N ILE A 12 4.51 -6.54 13.61
CA ILE A 12 3.54 -6.10 12.60
C ILE A 12 2.12 -6.51 13.00
N THR A 13 1.14 -5.66 12.71
CA THR A 13 -0.29 -6.01 12.63
C THR A 13 -0.62 -6.48 11.21
N SER A 14 -1.64 -7.34 11.11
CA SER A 14 -2.04 -8.21 9.98
C SER A 14 -1.88 -7.63 8.58
N GLY A 15 -1.34 -8.46 7.67
CA GLY A 15 -1.10 -8.25 6.23
C GLY A 15 0.36 -8.50 5.85
N ILE A 16 0.70 -9.74 5.49
CA ILE A 16 2.08 -10.16 5.21
C ILE A 16 2.21 -10.47 3.71
N ALA A 17 2.79 -9.55 2.92
CA ALA A 17 3.18 -9.85 1.54
C ALA A 17 4.57 -10.49 1.52
N GLN A 18 4.74 -11.62 0.81
CA GLN A 18 6.05 -12.26 0.68
C GLN A 18 7.07 -11.27 0.08
N GLY A 19 8.25 -11.12 0.70
CA GLY A 19 9.30 -10.15 0.28
C GLY A 19 9.25 -8.78 0.98
N SER A 20 8.17 -8.44 1.69
CA SER A 20 8.09 -7.21 2.49
C SER A 20 8.69 -7.35 3.90
N PHE A 21 8.94 -8.59 4.33
CA PHE A 21 9.43 -8.93 5.67
C PHE A 21 10.46 -10.06 5.63
N ASN A 22 11.36 -10.06 6.61
CA ASN A 22 12.20 -11.19 6.93
C ASN A 22 11.58 -11.97 8.09
N TYR A 23 11.67 -13.30 8.05
CA TYR A 23 11.32 -14.15 9.19
C TYR A 23 12.55 -14.38 10.04
N ILE A 24 12.44 -14.10 11.33
CA ILE A 24 13.44 -14.52 12.31
C ILE A 24 12.89 -15.74 13.01
N VAL A 25 13.69 -16.79 13.03
CA VAL A 25 13.38 -18.05 13.69
C VAL A 25 14.28 -18.19 14.90
N GLU A 26 13.67 -18.27 16.08
CA GLU A 26 14.36 -18.73 17.29
C GLU A 26 14.17 -20.24 17.41
N VAL A 27 15.27 -21.00 17.39
CA VAL A 27 15.27 -22.43 17.68
C VAL A 27 15.53 -22.61 19.16
N VAL A 28 14.50 -22.96 19.92
CA VAL A 28 14.65 -23.30 21.34
C VAL A 28 14.97 -24.79 21.45
N PRO A 29 16.19 -25.18 21.87
CA PRO A 29 16.52 -26.58 22.06
C PRO A 29 15.77 -27.07 23.30
N THR A 30 14.74 -27.89 23.12
CA THR A 30 14.20 -28.71 24.21
C THR A 30 15.20 -29.85 24.40
N GLY A 31 15.93 -29.85 25.51
CA GLY A 31 17.14 -30.67 25.76
C GLY A 31 16.99 -32.21 25.74
N ASN A 32 16.01 -32.75 25.02
CA ASN A 32 15.78 -34.17 24.84
C ASN A 32 15.84 -34.49 23.35
N SER A 33 16.71 -35.43 22.97
CA SER A 33 17.13 -35.77 21.59
C SER A 33 16.04 -36.23 20.61
N GLU A 34 14.76 -36.19 21.00
CA GLU A 34 13.62 -36.64 20.18
C GLU A 34 12.39 -35.71 20.26
N ALA A 35 12.45 -34.59 21.00
CA ALA A 35 11.34 -33.64 21.08
C ALA A 35 11.48 -32.55 20.00
N ALA A 36 10.43 -32.39 19.19
CA ALA A 36 10.34 -31.35 18.16
C ALA A 36 10.71 -29.98 18.73
N SER A 37 11.70 -29.33 18.12
CA SER A 37 12.11 -27.97 18.48
C SER A 37 10.92 -27.03 18.31
N THR A 38 10.56 -26.25 19.34
CA THR A 38 9.53 -25.22 19.17
C THR A 38 10.10 -24.09 18.32
N ILE A 39 9.66 -24.02 17.07
CA ILE A 39 10.00 -22.93 16.13
C ILE A 39 9.11 -21.73 16.47
N LYS A 40 9.70 -20.66 17.02
CA LYS A 40 9.03 -19.36 17.11
C LYS A 40 9.49 -18.51 15.92
N SER A 41 8.57 -18.22 15.00
CA SER A 41 8.83 -17.32 13.87
C SER A 41 8.15 -15.97 14.09
N LYS A 42 8.89 -14.87 13.92
CA LYS A 42 8.33 -13.51 13.91
C LYS A 42 8.65 -12.83 12.58
N ALA A 43 7.63 -12.28 11.93
CA ALA A 43 7.81 -11.45 10.75
C ALA A 43 8.32 -10.06 11.17
N VAL A 44 9.30 -9.56 10.42
CA VAL A 44 10.10 -8.40 10.81
C VAL A 44 10.42 -7.53 9.59
N ARG A 45 10.34 -6.21 9.76
CA ARG A 45 10.85 -5.22 8.79
C ARG A 45 12.33 -4.97 9.04
N ALA A 46 13.20 -5.46 8.16
CA ALA A 46 14.65 -5.26 8.26
C ALA A 46 15.14 -4.25 7.22
N ILE A 47 16.32 -3.67 7.42
CA ILE A 47 16.99 -2.82 6.42
C ILE A 47 17.13 -3.62 5.11
N GLY A 48 16.84 -2.99 3.97
CA GLY A 48 16.88 -3.65 2.66
C GLY A 48 15.63 -4.46 2.31
N SER A 49 14.53 -4.36 3.07
CA SER A 49 13.21 -4.80 2.59
C SER A 49 12.83 -4.07 1.31
N ASP A 50 12.13 -4.75 0.40
CA ASP A 50 11.68 -4.11 -0.83
C ASP A 50 10.66 -3.00 -0.49
N PRO A 51 10.96 -1.74 -0.84
CA PRO A 51 10.12 -0.61 -0.49
C PRO A 51 8.74 -0.65 -1.15
N VAL A 52 8.63 -1.21 -2.36
CA VAL A 52 7.36 -1.33 -3.09
C VAL A 52 6.47 -2.37 -2.41
N LEU A 53 7.03 -3.53 -2.06
CA LEU A 53 6.29 -4.59 -1.38
C LEU A 53 5.83 -4.16 0.03
N GLU A 54 6.66 -3.41 0.75
CA GLU A 54 6.30 -2.90 2.07
C GLU A 54 5.16 -1.87 2.00
N TRP A 55 5.21 -0.92 1.07
CA TRP A 55 4.13 0.04 0.90
C TRP A 55 2.84 -0.59 0.38
N ASN A 56 2.93 -1.66 -0.42
CA ASN A 56 1.76 -2.47 -0.79
C ASN A 56 1.12 -3.16 0.43
N ALA A 57 1.93 -3.72 1.33
CA ALA A 57 1.41 -4.29 2.58
C ALA A 57 0.77 -3.21 3.48
N ILE A 58 1.42 -2.05 3.63
CA ILE A 58 0.84 -0.91 4.35
C ILE A 58 -0.51 -0.48 3.76
N ALA A 59 -0.63 -0.45 2.43
CA ALA A 59 -1.86 -0.10 1.74
C ALA A 59 -2.99 -1.09 2.04
N LEU A 60 -2.72 -2.40 1.96
CA LEU A 60 -3.71 -3.44 2.28
C LEU A 60 -4.20 -3.32 3.74
N ASN A 61 -3.29 -3.09 4.68
CA ASN A 61 -3.64 -2.93 6.09
C ASN A 61 -4.48 -1.67 6.33
N ALA A 62 -4.15 -0.56 5.64
CA ALA A 62 -4.92 0.66 5.72
C ALA A 62 -6.33 0.50 5.11
N ILE A 63 -6.45 -0.25 4.00
CA ILE A 63 -7.71 -0.60 3.34
C ILE A 63 -8.59 -1.41 4.29
N GLU A 64 -8.05 -2.48 4.89
CA GLU A 64 -8.75 -3.32 5.87
C GLU A 64 -9.24 -2.50 7.07
N ALA A 65 -8.36 -1.68 7.65
CA ALA A 65 -8.66 -0.87 8.82
C ALA A 65 -9.61 0.32 8.54
N SER A 66 -9.80 0.69 7.27
CA SER A 66 -10.68 1.82 6.90
C SER A 66 -12.16 1.44 6.88
N GLY A 67 -12.48 0.16 6.75
CA GLY A 67 -13.85 -0.35 6.81
C GLY A 67 -14.44 -0.34 8.22
N LYS A 68 -15.77 -0.43 8.30
CA LYS A 68 -16.44 -0.74 9.57
C LYS A 68 -16.09 -2.16 9.99
N GLU A 69 -15.86 -2.37 11.28
CA GLU A 69 -15.64 -3.69 11.89
C GLU A 69 -14.50 -4.51 11.24
N GLY A 70 -13.54 -3.84 10.59
CA GLY A 70 -12.42 -4.51 9.91
C GLY A 70 -12.78 -5.16 8.57
N ILE A 71 -13.96 -4.89 8.02
CA ILE A 71 -14.43 -5.46 6.73
C ILE A 71 -13.69 -4.84 5.53
N GLY A 72 -12.98 -3.73 5.74
CA GLY A 72 -12.35 -2.94 4.68
C GLY A 72 -13.34 -2.07 3.89
N ILE A 73 -12.81 -1.41 2.86
CA ILE A 73 -13.62 -0.62 1.91
C ILE A 73 -14.14 -1.50 0.76
N PRO A 74 -15.14 -1.04 -0.02
CA PRO A 74 -15.59 -1.73 -1.22
C PRO A 74 -14.44 -2.26 -2.11
N PRO A 75 -14.49 -3.53 -2.58
CA PRO A 75 -13.40 -4.12 -3.37
C PRO A 75 -13.03 -3.32 -4.63
N THR A 76 -14.02 -2.68 -5.25
CA THR A 76 -13.80 -1.83 -6.42
C THR A 76 -13.03 -0.56 -6.06
N GLU A 77 -13.34 0.08 -4.93
CA GLU A 77 -12.61 1.25 -4.42
C GLU A 77 -11.20 0.88 -3.98
N GLY A 78 -11.04 -0.25 -3.27
CA GLY A 78 -9.74 -0.78 -2.85
C GLY A 78 -8.82 -1.08 -4.04
N SER A 79 -9.33 -1.79 -5.05
CA SER A 79 -8.55 -2.08 -6.26
C SER A 79 -8.16 -0.82 -7.03
N ARG A 80 -9.06 0.16 -7.16
CA ARG A 80 -8.73 1.47 -7.76
C ARG A 80 -7.63 2.18 -6.98
N MET A 81 -7.74 2.26 -5.65
CA MET A 81 -6.75 2.91 -4.80
C MET A 81 -5.37 2.26 -4.95
N LEU A 82 -5.30 0.93 -4.89
CA LEU A 82 -4.06 0.19 -5.11
C LEU A 82 -3.49 0.49 -6.50
N ALA A 83 -4.33 0.53 -7.53
CA ALA A 83 -3.87 0.82 -8.89
C ALA A 83 -3.29 2.24 -9.02
N ILE A 84 -3.92 3.26 -8.42
CA ILE A 84 -3.40 4.64 -8.40
C ILE A 84 -2.06 4.73 -7.66
N MET A 85 -1.95 4.03 -6.53
CA MET A 85 -0.71 3.96 -5.77
C MET A 85 0.39 3.27 -6.58
N SER A 86 0.09 2.12 -7.17
CA SER A 86 1.03 1.33 -7.96
C SER A 86 1.53 2.09 -9.19
N THR A 87 0.68 2.78 -9.94
CA THR A 87 1.13 3.58 -11.09
C THR A 87 1.94 4.80 -10.67
N ALA A 88 1.58 5.47 -9.56
CA ALA A 88 2.39 6.56 -9.01
C ALA A 88 3.78 6.09 -8.57
N VAL A 89 3.86 4.92 -7.91
CA VAL A 89 5.12 4.31 -7.49
C VAL A 89 5.93 3.85 -8.72
N PHE A 90 5.28 3.25 -9.71
CA PHE A 90 5.93 2.84 -10.96
C PHE A 90 6.62 4.00 -11.67
N ASP A 91 5.89 5.10 -11.93
CA ASP A 91 6.46 6.30 -12.55
C ASP A 91 7.57 6.90 -11.69
N THR A 92 7.42 6.85 -10.36
CA THR A 92 8.46 7.31 -9.44
C THR A 92 9.72 6.47 -9.51
N VAL A 93 9.62 5.14 -9.60
CA VAL A 93 10.79 4.25 -9.75
C VAL A 93 11.44 4.44 -11.12
N ASN A 94 10.62 4.51 -12.17
CA ASN A 94 11.10 4.71 -13.53
C ASN A 94 11.85 6.04 -13.68
N ALA A 95 11.47 7.09 -12.95
CA ALA A 95 12.19 8.37 -12.92
C ALA A 95 13.67 8.28 -12.50
N PHE A 96 14.08 7.22 -11.80
CA PHE A 96 15.48 7.00 -11.37
C PHE A 96 16.28 6.18 -12.38
N SER A 97 15.65 5.29 -13.13
CA SER A 97 16.32 4.34 -14.03
C SER A 97 16.13 4.66 -15.51
N ASN A 98 15.02 5.31 -15.86
CA ASN A 98 14.53 5.59 -17.20
C ASN A 98 14.57 4.35 -18.12
N GLN A 99 14.19 3.19 -17.57
CA GLN A 99 14.28 1.90 -18.26
C GLN A 99 13.01 1.53 -19.01
N TYR A 100 11.87 2.08 -18.60
CA TYR A 100 10.56 1.75 -19.14
C TYR A 100 9.87 3.00 -19.66
N GLU A 101 8.84 2.80 -20.47
CA GLU A 101 7.88 3.87 -20.76
C GLU A 101 7.07 4.16 -19.50
N SER A 102 7.01 5.43 -19.10
CA SER A 102 6.20 5.84 -17.95
C SER A 102 4.72 5.57 -18.22
N TYR A 103 3.98 5.21 -17.18
CA TYR A 103 2.53 5.03 -17.26
C TYR A 103 1.83 6.33 -17.65
N ALA A 104 2.22 7.45 -17.02
CA ALA A 104 1.66 8.77 -17.36
C ALA A 104 2.57 9.96 -17.03
N ILE A 105 3.53 9.82 -16.11
CA ILE A 105 4.35 10.92 -15.62
C ILE A 105 5.81 10.63 -15.94
N ASP A 106 6.36 11.31 -16.93
CA ASP A 106 7.77 11.25 -17.29
C ASP A 106 8.53 12.45 -16.72
N ARG A 107 9.31 12.21 -15.66
CA ARG A 107 10.16 13.20 -15.00
C ARG A 107 11.43 12.54 -14.50
N ALA A 108 12.57 13.20 -14.65
CA ALA A 108 13.81 12.74 -14.04
C ALA A 108 13.82 12.99 -12.53
N ALA A 109 14.26 12.00 -11.75
CA ALA A 109 14.45 12.15 -10.31
C ALA A 109 15.58 13.16 -10.00
N PRO A 110 15.47 13.96 -8.91
CA PRO A 110 16.53 14.87 -8.51
C PRO A 110 17.83 14.13 -8.20
N LYS A 111 18.97 14.71 -8.60
CA LYS A 111 20.29 14.14 -8.27
C LYS A 111 20.45 14.02 -6.75
N GLY A 112 20.86 12.85 -6.29
CA GLY A 112 21.06 12.57 -4.86
C GLY A 112 19.77 12.32 -4.07
N ALA A 113 18.60 12.25 -4.71
CA ALA A 113 17.37 11.82 -4.05
C ALA A 113 17.46 10.33 -3.67
N SER A 114 16.87 9.97 -2.52
CA SER A 114 16.68 8.58 -2.13
C SER A 114 15.50 7.96 -2.90
N LEU A 115 15.74 6.81 -3.54
CA LEU A 115 14.69 6.02 -4.17
C LEU A 115 13.68 5.49 -3.14
N ASN A 116 14.14 4.99 -1.99
CA ASN A 116 13.27 4.49 -0.92
C ASN A 116 12.35 5.60 -0.40
N ALA A 117 12.90 6.79 -0.15
CA ALA A 117 12.13 7.93 0.30
C ALA A 117 11.15 8.40 -0.77
N ALA A 118 11.51 8.34 -2.06
CA ALA A 118 10.60 8.67 -3.16
C ALA A 118 9.43 7.69 -3.28
N ILE A 119 9.67 6.38 -3.19
CA ILE A 119 8.61 5.37 -3.16
C ILE A 119 7.67 5.63 -1.97
N ALA A 120 8.24 5.91 -0.78
CA ALA A 120 7.47 6.25 0.39
C ALA A 120 6.65 7.53 0.24
N GLY A 121 7.22 8.57 -0.38
CA GLY A 121 6.54 9.83 -0.66
C GLY A 121 5.36 9.66 -1.61
N ALA A 122 5.53 8.86 -2.67
CA ALA A 122 4.48 8.57 -3.63
C ALA A 122 3.33 7.78 -2.98
N ALA A 123 3.65 6.63 -2.36
CA ALA A 123 2.65 5.76 -1.74
C ALA A 123 1.90 6.46 -0.59
N PHE A 124 2.63 7.09 0.34
CA PHE A 124 2.03 7.83 1.45
C PHE A 124 1.07 8.92 0.97
N ARG A 125 1.43 9.64 -0.09
CA ARG A 125 0.60 10.75 -0.61
C ARG A 125 -0.72 10.26 -1.19
N VAL A 126 -0.69 9.18 -1.98
CA VAL A 126 -1.90 8.57 -2.55
C VAL A 126 -2.79 8.04 -1.44
N LEU A 127 -2.24 7.20 -0.56
CA LEU A 127 -3.01 6.57 0.53
C LEU A 127 -3.61 7.60 1.47
N LYS A 128 -2.86 8.66 1.84
CA LYS A 128 -3.39 9.73 2.70
C LYS A 128 -4.56 10.48 2.06
N GLU A 129 -4.54 10.67 0.73
CA GLU A 129 -5.66 11.32 0.03
C GLU A 129 -6.91 10.44 0.08
N LEU A 130 -6.75 9.16 -0.24
CA LEU A 130 -7.86 8.25 -0.48
C LEU A 130 -8.36 7.57 0.81
N LEU A 131 -7.57 7.60 1.89
CA LEU A 131 -7.89 7.05 3.22
C LEU A 131 -7.62 8.09 4.33
N PRO A 132 -8.37 9.20 4.38
CA PRO A 132 -8.12 10.28 5.35
C PRO A 132 -8.22 9.80 6.81
N ASN A 133 -9.11 8.84 7.10
CA ASN A 133 -9.25 8.19 8.41
C ASN A 133 -8.02 7.39 8.85
N GLN A 134 -7.16 6.94 7.92
CA GLN A 134 -5.93 6.21 8.21
C GLN A 134 -4.67 7.09 8.28
N THR A 135 -4.81 8.41 8.22
CA THR A 135 -3.67 9.35 8.20
C THR A 135 -2.69 9.15 9.36
N SER A 136 -3.20 8.84 10.56
CA SER A 136 -2.36 8.61 11.74
C SER A 136 -1.49 7.35 11.59
N PHE A 137 -2.11 6.25 11.20
CA PHE A 137 -1.44 4.97 10.89
C PHE A 137 -0.39 5.17 9.79
N LEU A 138 -0.78 5.76 8.66
CA LEU A 138 0.11 6.01 7.53
C LEU A 138 1.31 6.90 7.92
N ARG A 139 1.11 7.89 8.80
CA ARG A 139 2.20 8.76 9.28
C ARG A 139 3.19 7.99 10.17
N GLN A 140 2.68 7.10 11.02
CA GLN A 140 3.52 6.24 11.84
C GLN A 140 4.36 5.30 10.98
N GLU A 141 3.73 4.65 10.00
CA GLU A 141 4.38 3.74 9.06
C GLU A 141 5.44 4.46 8.21
N LYS A 142 5.12 5.64 7.68
CA LYS A 142 6.08 6.51 6.99
C LYS A 142 7.28 6.84 7.88
N ASN A 143 7.05 7.31 9.11
CA ASN A 143 8.14 7.67 10.02
C ASN A 143 9.00 6.45 10.40
N ARG A 144 8.40 5.28 10.55
CA ARG A 144 9.10 4.02 10.82
C ARG A 144 9.97 3.59 9.63
N PHE A 145 9.41 3.65 8.42
CA PHE A 145 10.10 3.33 7.17
C PHE A 145 11.34 4.21 6.95
N LEU A 146 11.19 5.53 7.08
CA LEU A 146 12.27 6.49 6.87
C LEU A 146 13.40 6.32 7.90
N ARG A 147 13.07 6.28 9.20
CA ARG A 147 14.05 6.05 10.28
C ARG A 147 14.83 4.74 10.12
N ARG A 148 14.20 3.69 9.59
CA ARG A 148 14.84 2.38 9.42
C ARG A 148 15.88 2.40 8.31
N ASN A 149 15.62 3.08 7.19
CA ASN A 149 16.53 3.11 6.04
C ASN A 149 17.78 3.96 6.28
N LYS A 150 17.74 4.93 7.20
CA LYS A 150 18.91 5.70 7.68
C LYS A 150 19.72 6.36 6.54
N GLU A 151 19.04 6.87 5.53
CA GLU A 151 19.66 7.66 4.47
C GLU A 151 19.94 9.09 4.97
N SER A 152 20.69 9.89 4.21
CA SER A 152 20.98 11.27 4.63
C SER A 152 19.71 12.13 4.58
N ASP A 153 19.56 13.07 5.52
CA ASP A 153 18.40 13.96 5.60
C ASP A 153 18.10 14.65 4.26
N GLN A 154 19.15 15.10 3.56
CA GLN A 154 19.01 15.75 2.26
C GLN A 154 18.47 14.79 1.18
N ALA A 155 18.98 13.56 1.11
CA ALA A 155 18.53 12.57 0.13
C ALA A 155 17.09 12.13 0.43
N GLU A 156 16.76 11.98 1.71
CA GLU A 156 15.42 11.62 2.18
C GLU A 156 14.40 12.71 1.82
N ILE A 157 14.68 13.98 2.13
CA ILE A 157 13.80 15.11 1.82
C ILE A 157 13.57 15.21 0.31
N LEU A 158 14.65 15.19 -0.48
CA LEU A 158 14.56 15.26 -1.95
C LEU A 158 13.73 14.12 -2.54
N GLY A 159 14.00 12.90 -2.10
CA GLY A 159 13.25 11.72 -2.54
C GLY A 159 11.78 11.81 -2.17
N PHE A 160 11.49 12.02 -0.89
CA PHE A 160 10.13 12.06 -0.37
C PHE A 160 9.27 13.13 -1.05
N ASP A 161 9.79 14.35 -1.21
CA ASP A 161 9.05 15.42 -1.88
C ASP A 161 8.90 15.18 -3.39
N PHE A 162 9.90 14.59 -4.04
CA PHE A 162 9.78 14.17 -5.44
C PHE A 162 8.67 13.13 -5.62
N GLY A 163 8.66 12.06 -4.82
CA GLY A 163 7.61 11.03 -4.85
C GLY A 163 6.22 11.60 -4.59
N ARG A 164 6.08 12.53 -3.63
CA ARG A 164 4.82 13.24 -3.39
C ARG A 164 4.35 14.01 -4.63
N SER A 165 5.28 14.61 -5.37
CA SER A 165 4.95 15.34 -6.60
C SER A 165 4.43 14.41 -7.71
N MET A 166 4.99 13.20 -7.84
CA MET A 166 4.54 12.16 -8.77
C MET A 166 3.15 11.66 -8.38
N ALA A 167 2.91 11.38 -7.09
CA ALA A 167 1.60 10.99 -6.59
C ALA A 167 0.52 12.07 -6.78
N ASN A 168 0.86 13.35 -6.60
CA ASN A 168 -0.06 14.45 -6.90
C ASN A 168 -0.49 14.45 -8.37
N ALA A 169 0.45 14.19 -9.29
CA ALA A 169 0.14 14.10 -10.70
C ALA A 169 -0.75 12.88 -11.01
N SER A 170 -0.47 11.72 -10.41
CA SER A 170 -1.31 10.51 -10.56
C SER A 170 -2.73 10.72 -10.03
N LEU A 171 -2.88 11.29 -8.84
CA LEU A 171 -4.19 11.66 -8.28
C LEU A 171 -4.95 12.65 -9.19
N LYS A 172 -4.25 13.65 -9.74
CA LYS A 172 -4.86 14.62 -10.66
C LYS A 172 -5.36 13.94 -11.94
N LEU A 173 -4.59 13.01 -12.51
CA LEU A 173 -5.01 12.23 -13.68
C LEU A 173 -6.28 11.40 -13.42
N ARG A 174 -6.53 11.04 -12.16
CA ARG A 174 -7.69 10.25 -11.75
C ARG A 174 -8.82 11.08 -11.15
N SER A 175 -8.64 12.39 -11.05
CA SER A 175 -9.71 13.29 -10.66
C SER A 175 -10.84 13.25 -11.68
N GLY A 176 -12.07 13.07 -11.20
CA GLY A 176 -13.26 13.03 -12.06
C GLY A 176 -13.33 11.81 -12.99
N ASP A 177 -12.64 10.71 -12.66
CA ASP A 177 -12.68 9.47 -13.46
C ASP A 177 -14.00 8.69 -13.35
N GLY A 178 -14.99 9.21 -12.62
CA GLY A 178 -16.30 8.61 -12.44
C GLY A 178 -16.46 7.80 -11.15
N SER A 179 -15.41 7.60 -10.34
CA SER A 179 -15.49 6.82 -9.10
C SER A 179 -16.36 7.46 -8.02
N GLU A 180 -16.47 8.79 -8.00
CA GLU A 180 -17.17 9.56 -6.96
C GLU A 180 -18.71 9.54 -7.09
N LYS A 181 -19.26 8.90 -8.13
CA LYS A 181 -20.69 8.98 -8.45
C LYS A 181 -21.48 7.90 -7.72
N ASN A 182 -22.26 8.23 -6.70
CA ASN A 182 -23.23 7.26 -6.18
C ASN A 182 -24.42 7.13 -7.14
N GLU A 183 -24.69 5.91 -7.61
CA GLU A 183 -25.93 5.61 -8.36
C GLU A 183 -27.00 5.03 -7.43
N PRO A 184 -28.30 5.33 -7.69
CA PRO A 184 -29.39 4.68 -7.00
C PRO A 184 -29.28 3.15 -7.13
N LEU A 185 -29.81 2.43 -6.14
CA LEU A 185 -29.98 0.99 -6.24
C LEU A 185 -30.75 0.67 -7.53
N PRO A 186 -30.33 -0.36 -8.30
CA PRO A 186 -31.14 -0.84 -9.42
C PRO A 186 -32.54 -1.20 -8.90
N THR A 187 -33.57 -0.48 -9.37
CA THR A 187 -34.97 -0.79 -9.07
C THR A 187 -35.58 -1.50 -10.26
N GLY A 188 -36.26 -2.61 -9.99
CA GLY A 188 -36.90 -3.44 -11.00
C GLY A 188 -37.98 -4.30 -10.38
N ASN A 189 -38.87 -4.84 -11.20
CA ASN A 189 -39.88 -5.78 -10.74
C ASN A 189 -39.18 -7.06 -10.22
N PRO A 190 -39.40 -7.48 -8.96
CA PRO A 190 -38.79 -8.69 -8.42
C PRO A 190 -39.10 -9.96 -9.22
N ASN A 191 -40.21 -9.97 -9.97
CA ASN A 191 -40.60 -11.09 -10.83
C ASN A 191 -39.80 -11.18 -12.14
N ASP A 192 -39.00 -10.17 -12.46
CA ASP A 192 -38.21 -10.11 -13.70
C ASP A 192 -36.74 -10.55 -13.46
N TYR A 193 -36.48 -11.34 -12.42
CA TYR A 193 -35.14 -11.81 -12.02
C TYR A 193 -34.12 -10.70 -11.75
N PHE A 194 -34.59 -9.51 -11.36
CA PHE A 194 -33.70 -8.44 -10.91
C PHE A 194 -33.04 -8.79 -9.57
N TRP A 195 -31.75 -8.51 -9.45
CA TRP A 195 -31.05 -8.57 -8.17
C TRP A 195 -31.80 -7.74 -7.12
N GLN A 196 -31.97 -8.31 -5.92
CA GLN A 196 -32.61 -7.66 -4.79
C GLN A 196 -31.59 -7.53 -3.65
N PRO A 197 -31.50 -6.36 -2.99
CA PRO A 197 -30.70 -6.21 -1.78
C PRO A 197 -31.25 -7.12 -0.67
N ASP A 198 -30.34 -7.66 0.15
CA ASP A 198 -30.70 -8.28 1.42
C ASP A 198 -31.55 -7.31 2.27
N PRO A 199 -32.73 -7.69 2.76
CA PRO A 199 -33.59 -6.83 3.59
C PRO A 199 -32.92 -6.29 4.85
N GLU A 200 -31.94 -6.99 5.42
CA GLU A 200 -31.29 -6.59 6.68
C GLU A 200 -30.08 -5.68 6.45
N ASN A 201 -29.27 -5.95 5.41
CA ASN A 201 -27.97 -5.29 5.21
C ASN A 201 -27.63 -4.99 3.74
N GLY A 202 -28.58 -5.13 2.83
CA GLY A 202 -28.33 -5.10 1.39
C GLY A 202 -28.03 -3.71 0.86
N THR A 203 -26.79 -3.51 0.40
CA THR A 203 -26.38 -2.35 -0.40
C THR A 203 -25.80 -2.85 -1.71
N ALA A 204 -26.20 -2.28 -2.85
CA ALA A 204 -25.49 -2.50 -4.10
C ALA A 204 -24.18 -1.70 -4.04
N VAL A 205 -23.12 -2.37 -3.63
CA VAL A 205 -21.79 -1.76 -3.56
C VAL A 205 -21.35 -1.39 -4.97
N SER A 206 -21.03 -0.11 -5.19
CA SER A 206 -20.41 0.38 -6.43
C SER A 206 -21.22 0.12 -7.71
N SER A 207 -22.55 0.29 -7.66
CA SER A 207 -23.43 0.09 -8.83
C SER A 207 -23.05 0.90 -10.07
N HIS A 208 -22.40 2.05 -9.88
CA HIS A 208 -21.91 2.95 -10.94
C HIS A 208 -20.58 2.55 -11.55
N TRP A 209 -19.90 1.51 -11.04
CA TRP A 209 -18.48 1.28 -11.34
C TRP A 209 -18.17 1.06 -12.82
N GLY A 210 -19.16 0.61 -13.60
CA GLY A 210 -19.06 0.50 -15.07
C GLY A 210 -18.84 1.84 -15.79
N LYS A 211 -19.01 2.98 -15.11
CA LYS A 211 -18.75 4.32 -15.66
C LYS A 211 -17.39 4.89 -15.25
N VAL A 212 -16.62 4.16 -14.44
CA VAL A 212 -15.27 4.57 -14.06
C VAL A 212 -14.36 4.41 -15.28
N ARG A 213 -13.65 5.48 -15.67
CA ARG A 213 -12.66 5.43 -16.77
C ARG A 213 -11.63 4.34 -16.44
N PRO A 214 -11.38 3.36 -17.32
CA PRO A 214 -10.37 2.33 -17.08
C PRO A 214 -8.97 2.90 -16.80
N LEU A 215 -8.08 2.04 -16.29
CA LEU A 215 -6.65 2.33 -16.29
C LEU A 215 -6.05 1.72 -17.55
N GLU A 216 -5.36 2.55 -18.32
CA GLU A 216 -4.65 2.19 -19.55
C GLU A 216 -3.39 3.08 -19.63
N PHE A 217 -2.36 2.67 -20.38
CA PHE A 217 -1.19 3.52 -20.58
C PHE A 217 -1.63 4.87 -21.16
N GLN A 218 -1.18 5.96 -20.52
CA GLN A 218 -1.53 7.31 -20.92
C GLN A 218 -0.44 7.82 -21.87
N VAL A 219 -0.43 7.27 -23.09
CA VAL A 219 0.43 7.69 -24.22
C VAL A 219 -0.11 8.92 -24.92
#